data_AF-A0A9E4TT47-F1
#
_entry.id   AF-A0A9E4TT47-F1
#
_cell.length_a   1.000
_cell.length_b   1.000
_cell.length_c   1.000
_cell.angle_alpha   90.00
_cell.angle_beta   90.00
_cell.angle_gamma   90.00
#
_symmetry.space_group_name_H-M   'P 1'
#
loop_
_entity.id
_entity.type
_entity.pdbx_description
1 polymer ?
#
loop_
_entity_poly.entity_id
_entity_poly.type
_entity_poly.pdbx_seq_one_letter_code
_entity_poly.pdbx_strand_id
1 'polypeptide(L)'
;IYASPIDLNMEQGKIEIPYKPMIRLVTPLDVDGEIKALLVVNTLASHILGDLQRHARLVHGGLLLLDESGNYLRGFSSNQEWQFMFPESTSESPQFNESYPDVWAMMQQTPSGQINRPEGIFSYRTVTYGTSGITHRYRLVVVMTEEQQRALLLPQRNLWLFIALVLTLLLVFAIVILGGYRSGQLEAKPVVNRRPVDLWHLFR
;
A
#
# COMPACT_ATOMS: atom_id res chain seq x y z
N ILE A 1 4.59 -20.41 -30.63
CA ILE A 1 3.76 -20.61 -29.42
C ILE A 1 3.00 -19.31 -29.19
N TYR A 2 1.71 -19.36 -28.91
CA TYR A 2 0.84 -18.27 -28.47
C TYR A 2 0.37 -18.58 -27.05
N ALA A 3 0.23 -17.57 -26.19
CA ALA A 3 -0.37 -17.72 -24.86
C ALA A 3 -1.64 -16.87 -24.81
N SER A 4 -2.78 -17.48 -24.46
CA SER A 4 -4.05 -16.76 -24.30
C SER A 4 -4.03 -15.79 -23.12
N PRO A 5 -4.96 -14.82 -23.07
CA PRO A 5 -5.32 -14.15 -21.82
C PRO A 5 -5.66 -15.17 -20.72
N ILE A 6 -5.55 -14.73 -19.46
CA ILE A 6 -6.06 -15.47 -18.32
C ILE A 6 -7.58 -15.34 -18.32
N ASP A 7 -8.28 -16.47 -18.39
CA ASP A 7 -9.73 -16.55 -18.29
C ASP A 7 -10.16 -17.71 -17.38
N LEU A 8 -11.46 -17.88 -17.20
CA LEU A 8 -12.00 -19.05 -16.51
C LEU A 8 -12.19 -20.22 -17.47
N ASN A 9 -11.92 -21.43 -16.98
CA ASN A 9 -12.21 -22.64 -17.75
C ASN A 9 -13.71 -22.75 -18.05
N MET A 10 -14.03 -23.24 -19.25
CA MET A 10 -15.38 -23.53 -19.67
C MET A 10 -15.50 -25.01 -20.03
N GLU A 11 -16.56 -25.65 -19.55
CA GLU A 11 -16.93 -27.01 -19.87
C GLU A 11 -18.37 -27.02 -20.41
N GLN A 12 -18.58 -27.64 -21.57
CA GLN A 12 -19.90 -27.68 -22.25
C GLN A 12 -20.55 -26.28 -22.44
N GLY A 13 -19.72 -25.26 -22.68
CA GLY A 13 -20.18 -23.88 -22.88
C GLY A 13 -20.56 -23.14 -21.59
N LYS A 14 -20.27 -23.70 -20.41
CA LYS A 14 -20.51 -23.07 -19.11
C LYS A 14 -19.21 -22.91 -18.35
N ILE A 15 -19.10 -21.82 -17.58
CA ILE A 15 -17.96 -21.61 -16.68
C ILE A 15 -17.94 -22.72 -15.64
N GLU A 16 -16.77 -23.35 -15.48
CA GLU A 16 -16.58 -24.43 -14.52
C GLU A 16 -16.57 -23.89 -13.08
N ILE A 17 -17.23 -24.60 -12.16
CA ILE A 17 -17.28 -24.29 -10.72
C ILE A 17 -16.69 -25.47 -9.93
N PRO A 18 -15.76 -25.24 -8.97
CA PRO A 18 -15.19 -23.94 -8.59
C PRO A 18 -14.38 -23.31 -9.73
N TYR A 19 -14.31 -21.97 -9.76
CA TYR A 19 -13.61 -21.24 -10.83
C TYR A 19 -12.17 -21.75 -11.00
N LYS A 20 -11.82 -22.11 -12.24
CA LYS A 20 -10.49 -22.55 -12.63
C LYS A 20 -9.87 -21.56 -13.62
N PRO A 21 -9.04 -20.61 -13.16
CA PRO A 21 -8.32 -19.72 -14.05
C PRO A 21 -7.29 -20.49 -14.89
N MET A 22 -7.27 -20.27 -16.20
CA MET A 22 -6.41 -20.99 -17.15
C MET A 22 -5.64 -20.04 -18.07
N ILE A 23 -4.48 -20.50 -18.51
CA ILE A 23 -3.75 -19.96 -19.67
C ILE A 23 -3.65 -21.08 -20.70
N ARG A 24 -4.03 -20.80 -21.95
CA ARG A 24 -3.95 -21.75 -23.07
C ARG A 24 -2.72 -21.44 -23.90
N LEU A 25 -1.80 -22.40 -23.96
CA LEU A 25 -0.63 -22.34 -24.83
C LEU A 25 -0.97 -23.04 -26.15
N VAL A 26 -0.96 -22.29 -27.24
CA VAL A 26 -1.31 -22.79 -28.57
C VAL A 26 -0.09 -22.78 -29.46
N THR A 27 0.21 -23.91 -30.10
CA THR A 27 1.31 -24.03 -31.05
C THR A 27 0.81 -24.67 -32.33
N PRO A 28 0.96 -24.01 -33.50
CA PRO A 28 0.64 -24.65 -34.76
C PRO A 28 1.61 -25.79 -35.03
N LEU A 29 1.08 -26.89 -35.55
CA LEU A 29 1.85 -28.00 -36.10
C LEU A 29 1.68 -27.96 -37.61
N ASP A 30 2.75 -27.60 -38.31
CA ASP A 30 2.78 -27.54 -39.76
C ASP A 30 3.54 -28.71 -40.38
N VAL A 31 3.16 -29.04 -41.60
CA VAL A 31 3.89 -29.95 -42.49
C VAL A 31 4.09 -29.21 -43.79
N ASP A 32 5.35 -29.06 -44.21
CA ASP A 32 5.75 -28.32 -45.41
C ASP A 32 5.21 -26.87 -45.46
N GLY A 33 5.12 -26.21 -44.29
CA GLY A 33 4.64 -24.84 -44.17
C GLY A 33 3.12 -24.69 -44.16
N GLU A 34 2.36 -25.78 -44.29
CA GLU A 34 0.90 -25.77 -44.10
C GLU A 34 0.52 -26.23 -42.70
N ILE A 35 -0.22 -25.40 -41.96
CA ILE A 35 -0.74 -25.73 -40.63
C ILE A 35 -1.73 -26.90 -40.76
N LYS A 36 -1.40 -28.05 -40.18
CA LYS A 36 -2.26 -29.26 -40.19
C LYS A 36 -3.03 -29.45 -38.89
N ALA A 37 -2.48 -28.98 -37.78
CA ALA A 37 -3.11 -29.08 -36.47
C ALA A 37 -2.68 -27.93 -35.54
N LEU A 38 -3.42 -27.75 -34.44
CA LEU A 38 -3.03 -26.89 -33.33
C LEU A 38 -2.87 -27.74 -32.07
N LEU A 39 -1.70 -27.69 -31.46
CA LEU A 39 -1.47 -28.23 -30.13
C LEU A 39 -1.90 -27.18 -29.10
N VAL A 40 -2.86 -27.53 -28.23
CA VAL A 40 -3.34 -26.66 -27.15
C VAL A 40 -3.00 -27.31 -25.80
N VAL A 41 -2.28 -26.58 -24.95
CA VAL A 41 -1.96 -26.99 -23.58
C VAL A 41 -2.66 -26.05 -22.60
N ASN A 42 -3.57 -26.60 -21.80
CA ASN A 42 -4.28 -25.88 -20.76
C ASN A 42 -3.46 -25.87 -19.46
N THR A 43 -3.03 -24.69 -19.02
CA THR A 43 -2.22 -24.51 -17.82
C THR A 43 -3.03 -23.83 -16.73
N LEU A 44 -2.99 -24.36 -15.51
CA LEU A 44 -3.64 -23.75 -14.34
C LEU A 44 -2.94 -22.45 -13.93
N ALA A 45 -3.64 -21.33 -14.03
CA ALA A 45 -3.16 -20.04 -13.57
C ALA A 45 -3.35 -19.82 -12.05
N SER A 46 -4.10 -20.72 -11.39
CA SER A 46 -4.38 -20.68 -9.95
C SER A 46 -3.13 -20.63 -9.08
N HIS A 47 -2.02 -21.24 -9.51
CA HIS A 47 -0.75 -21.16 -8.78
C HIS A 47 -0.21 -19.73 -8.75
N ILE A 48 -0.14 -19.06 -9.89
CA ILE A 48 0.36 -17.69 -10.01
C ILE A 48 -0.57 -16.71 -9.28
N LEU A 49 -1.88 -16.87 -9.45
CA LEU A 49 -2.88 -16.03 -8.77
C LEU A 49 -2.90 -16.27 -7.25
N GLY A 50 -2.71 -17.52 -6.82
CA GLY A 50 -2.60 -17.87 -5.40
C GLY A 50 -1.37 -17.27 -4.74
N ASP A 51 -0.23 -17.23 -5.45
CA ASP A 51 0.99 -16.58 -4.97
C ASP A 51 0.79 -15.07 -4.82
N LEU A 52 0.16 -14.42 -5.80
CA LEU A 52 -0.24 -13.01 -5.71
C LEU A 52 -1.18 -12.79 -4.51
N GLN A 53 -2.11 -13.70 -4.26
CA GLN A 53 -3.01 -13.62 -3.10
C GLN A 53 -2.27 -13.70 -1.77
N ARG A 54 -1.25 -14.55 -1.63
CA ARG A 54 -0.45 -14.62 -0.40
C ARG A 54 0.30 -13.31 -0.14
N HIS A 55 0.92 -12.73 -1.17
CA HIS A 55 1.62 -11.45 -1.05
C HIS A 55 0.67 -10.28 -0.79
N ALA A 56 -0.53 -10.30 -1.40
CA ALA A 56 -1.53 -9.27 -1.19
C ALA A 56 -1.97 -9.11 0.27
N ARG A 57 -1.99 -10.20 1.04
CA ARG A 57 -2.32 -10.15 2.48
C ARG A 57 -1.31 -9.34 3.30
N LEU A 58 -0.09 -9.19 2.79
CA LEU A 58 0.97 -8.40 3.41
C LEU A 58 0.90 -6.91 3.06
N VAL A 59 0.07 -6.55 2.07
CA VAL A 59 -0.05 -5.17 1.58
C VAL A 59 -1.32 -4.54 2.15
N HIS A 60 -1.16 -3.57 3.04
CA HIS A 60 -2.26 -2.71 3.48
C HIS A 60 -2.79 -1.92 2.27
N GLY A 61 -4.04 -2.14 1.90
CA GLY A 61 -4.64 -1.54 0.68
C GLY A 61 -5.23 -2.52 -0.32
N GLY A 62 -4.86 -3.80 -0.23
CA GLY A 62 -5.29 -4.81 -1.20
C GLY A 62 -4.51 -4.71 -2.51
N LEU A 63 -4.34 -5.87 -3.16
CA LEU A 63 -3.67 -6.01 -4.46
C LEU A 63 -4.71 -6.39 -5.50
N LEU A 64 -4.94 -5.49 -6.44
CA LEU A 64 -5.78 -5.69 -7.60
C LEU A 64 -4.95 -6.25 -8.75
N LEU A 65 -5.59 -7.05 -9.59
CA LEU A 65 -5.02 -7.53 -10.84
C LEU A 65 -6.03 -7.24 -11.95
N LEU A 66 -5.63 -6.38 -12.88
CA LEU A 66 -6.46 -5.94 -14.00
C LEU A 66 -5.92 -6.52 -15.31
N ASP A 67 -6.82 -6.89 -16.22
CA ASP A 67 -6.47 -7.24 -17.60
C ASP A 67 -6.19 -6.00 -18.48
N GLU A 68 -5.96 -6.22 -19.78
CA GLU A 68 -5.66 -5.17 -20.76
C GLU A 68 -6.79 -4.18 -21.01
N SER A 69 -8.02 -4.56 -20.64
CA SER A 69 -9.24 -3.77 -20.81
C SER A 69 -9.62 -3.03 -19.51
N GLY A 70 -8.95 -3.32 -18.39
CA GLY A 70 -9.26 -2.80 -17.08
C GLY A 70 -10.31 -3.61 -16.33
N ASN A 71 -10.56 -4.85 -16.76
CA ASN A 71 -11.43 -5.77 -16.03
C ASN A 71 -10.69 -6.39 -14.85
N TYR A 72 -11.41 -6.68 -13.77
CA TYR A 72 -10.85 -7.33 -12.60
C TYR A 72 -10.69 -8.84 -12.82
N LEU A 73 -9.45 -9.33 -12.91
CA LEU A 73 -9.13 -10.71 -12.54
C LEU A 73 -9.13 -10.87 -11.02
N ARG A 74 -8.79 -9.77 -10.33
CA ARG A 74 -8.84 -9.64 -8.88
C ARG A 74 -9.24 -8.23 -8.48
N GLY A 75 -10.34 -8.11 -7.75
CA GLY A 75 -10.94 -6.83 -7.36
C GLY A 75 -10.77 -6.50 -5.87
N PHE A 76 -11.44 -5.45 -5.42
CA PHE A 76 -11.55 -5.11 -4.00
C PHE A 76 -12.38 -6.16 -3.25
N SER A 77 -13.30 -6.81 -3.96
CA SER A 77 -14.15 -7.89 -3.47
C SER A 77 -14.37 -8.94 -4.56
N SER A 78 -14.68 -10.17 -4.15
CA SER A 78 -14.85 -11.32 -5.06
C SER A 78 -16.00 -11.16 -6.06
N ASN A 79 -16.97 -10.28 -5.78
CA ASN A 79 -18.06 -9.98 -6.70
C ASN A 79 -17.63 -9.13 -7.91
N GLN A 80 -16.48 -8.48 -7.89
CA GLN A 80 -15.96 -7.74 -9.04
C GLN A 80 -15.17 -8.63 -10.01
N GLU A 81 -14.65 -9.74 -9.50
CA GLU A 81 -13.74 -10.61 -10.23
C GLU A 81 -14.46 -11.34 -11.37
N TRP A 82 -13.79 -11.44 -12.52
CA TRP A 82 -14.24 -12.23 -13.68
C TRP A 82 -15.57 -11.80 -14.29
N GLN A 83 -16.14 -10.66 -13.90
CA GLN A 83 -17.47 -10.22 -14.39
C GLN A 83 -17.56 -10.09 -15.91
N PHE A 84 -16.45 -9.78 -16.59
CA PHE A 84 -16.36 -9.78 -18.05
C PHE A 84 -16.64 -11.13 -18.71
N MET A 85 -16.56 -12.24 -17.96
CA MET A 85 -16.89 -13.59 -18.42
C MET A 85 -18.39 -13.92 -18.29
N PHE A 86 -19.18 -13.06 -17.64
CA PHE A 86 -20.61 -13.26 -17.39
C PHE A 86 -21.45 -12.21 -18.14
N PRO A 87 -21.61 -12.31 -19.47
CA PRO A 87 -22.32 -11.30 -20.27
C PRO A 87 -23.81 -11.15 -19.91
N GLU A 88 -24.42 -12.20 -19.34
CA GLU A 88 -25.82 -12.18 -18.87
C GLU A 88 -25.95 -11.72 -17.41
N SER A 89 -24.83 -11.53 -16.70
CA SER A 89 -24.82 -10.95 -15.36
C SER A 89 -25.08 -9.46 -15.47
N THR A 90 -26.19 -8.99 -14.91
CA THR A 90 -26.35 -7.58 -14.52
C THR A 90 -25.42 -7.32 -13.34
N SER A 91 -24.11 -7.31 -13.58
CA SER A 91 -23.14 -6.90 -12.58
C SER A 91 -23.39 -5.44 -12.26
N GLU A 92 -23.86 -5.17 -11.04
CA GLU A 92 -24.02 -3.80 -10.53
C GLU A 92 -22.67 -3.12 -10.25
N SER A 93 -21.58 -3.89 -10.28
CA SER A 93 -20.24 -3.38 -9.98
C SER A 93 -19.50 -2.98 -11.26
N PRO A 94 -19.15 -1.68 -11.43
CA PRO A 94 -18.36 -1.22 -12.55
C PRO A 94 -16.95 -1.81 -12.54
N GLN A 95 -16.36 -1.98 -13.72
CA GLN A 95 -14.96 -2.39 -13.88
C GLN A 95 -13.99 -1.27 -13.46
N PHE A 96 -12.69 -1.54 -13.41
CA PHE A 96 -11.72 -0.55 -12.93
C PHE A 96 -11.62 0.66 -13.85
N ASN A 97 -11.61 0.42 -15.16
CA ASN A 97 -11.60 1.46 -16.19
C ASN A 97 -12.85 2.36 -16.14
N GLU A 98 -13.98 1.84 -15.67
CA GLU A 98 -15.23 2.58 -15.49
C GLU A 98 -15.24 3.35 -14.17
N SER A 99 -14.76 2.73 -13.09
CA SER A 99 -14.72 3.32 -11.75
C SER A 99 -13.65 4.41 -11.62
N TYR A 100 -12.52 4.24 -12.29
CA TYR A 100 -11.35 5.12 -12.22
C TYR A 100 -10.79 5.43 -13.62
N PRO A 101 -11.58 6.10 -14.49
CA PRO A 101 -11.21 6.29 -15.90
C PRO A 101 -9.96 7.15 -16.09
N ASP A 102 -9.75 8.14 -15.24
CA ASP A 102 -8.56 9.00 -15.23
C ASP A 102 -7.31 8.23 -14.79
N VAL A 103 -7.43 7.43 -13.72
CA VAL A 103 -6.36 6.55 -13.23
C VAL A 103 -5.98 5.54 -14.30
N TRP A 104 -6.98 4.90 -14.93
CA TRP A 104 -6.75 3.95 -16.01
C TRP A 104 -6.04 4.60 -17.20
N ALA A 105 -6.50 5.78 -17.65
CA ALA A 105 -5.86 6.50 -18.75
C ALA A 105 -4.39 6.82 -18.46
N MET A 106 -4.06 7.24 -17.23
CA MET A 106 -2.67 7.49 -16.81
C MET A 106 -1.84 6.22 -16.76
N MET A 107 -2.41 5.09 -16.32
CA MET A 107 -1.73 3.80 -16.33
C MET A 107 -1.26 3.45 -17.75
N GLN A 108 -2.06 3.72 -18.79
CA GLN A 108 -1.68 3.39 -20.17
C GLN A 108 -0.44 4.12 -20.70
N GLN A 109 -0.03 5.22 -20.06
CA GLN A 109 1.09 6.05 -20.51
C GLN A 109 2.45 5.53 -20.03
N THR A 110 2.52 4.87 -18.88
CA THR A 110 3.80 4.40 -18.30
C THR A 110 3.70 2.97 -17.76
N PRO A 111 4.80 2.20 -17.71
CA PRO A 111 4.77 0.83 -17.21
C PRO A 111 4.63 0.74 -15.69
N SER A 112 4.84 1.82 -14.95
CA SER A 112 4.63 1.87 -13.50
C SER A 112 4.60 3.30 -13.01
N GLY A 113 3.84 3.56 -11.95
CA GLY A 113 3.78 4.88 -11.35
C GLY A 113 2.91 4.91 -10.10
N GLN A 114 2.74 6.12 -9.59
CA GLN A 114 1.82 6.43 -8.51
C GLN A 114 0.92 7.57 -8.94
N ILE A 115 -0.36 7.45 -8.59
CA ILE A 115 -1.39 8.44 -8.91
C ILE A 115 -2.07 8.79 -7.59
N ASN A 116 -1.99 10.07 -7.22
CA ASN A 116 -2.59 10.59 -6.00
C ASN A 116 -4.00 11.11 -6.30
N ARG A 117 -4.97 10.64 -5.53
CA ARG A 117 -6.39 10.93 -5.67
C ARG A 117 -7.01 11.12 -4.28
N PRO A 118 -8.12 11.85 -4.13
CA PRO A 118 -8.82 11.99 -2.84
C PRO A 118 -9.20 10.63 -2.21
N GLU A 119 -9.46 9.62 -3.05
CA GLU A 119 -9.79 8.26 -2.62
C GLU A 119 -8.57 7.50 -2.06
N GLY A 120 -7.35 7.89 -2.45
CA GLY A 120 -6.11 7.27 -2.04
C GLY A 120 -4.98 7.36 -3.07
N ILE A 121 -3.87 6.68 -2.78
CA ILE A 121 -2.74 6.57 -3.70
C ILE A 121 -2.81 5.24 -4.44
N PHE A 122 -2.91 5.32 -5.76
CA PHE A 122 -2.90 4.19 -6.67
C PHE A 122 -1.47 3.96 -7.15
N SER A 123 -0.80 2.94 -6.62
CA SER A 123 0.51 2.50 -7.09
C SER A 123 0.33 1.34 -8.05
N TYR A 124 0.99 1.39 -9.21
CA TYR A 124 0.81 0.34 -10.21
C TYR A 124 2.10 -0.07 -10.90
N ARG A 125 2.08 -1.29 -11.41
CA ARG A 125 3.09 -1.84 -12.31
C ARG A 125 2.44 -2.73 -13.37
N THR A 126 2.91 -2.58 -14.60
CA THR A 126 2.56 -3.46 -15.72
C THR A 126 3.38 -4.73 -15.64
N VAL A 127 2.69 -5.85 -15.74
CA VAL A 127 3.30 -7.16 -15.96
C VAL A 127 2.88 -7.62 -17.34
N THR A 128 3.86 -7.91 -18.19
CA THR A 128 3.61 -8.44 -19.53
C THR A 128 3.94 -9.92 -19.54
N TYR A 129 3.05 -10.75 -20.06
CA TYR A 129 3.40 -12.13 -20.43
C TYR A 129 2.93 -12.43 -21.85
N GLY A 130 3.56 -13.41 -22.47
CA GLY A 130 3.27 -13.81 -23.83
C GLY A 130 4.51 -14.31 -24.53
N THR A 131 4.39 -14.50 -25.83
CA THR A 131 5.42 -15.06 -26.70
C THR A 131 5.58 -14.15 -27.91
N SER A 132 6.74 -14.22 -28.59
CA SER A 132 7.11 -13.31 -29.68
C SER A 132 5.96 -13.09 -30.68
N GLY A 133 5.39 -11.89 -30.67
CA GLY A 133 4.31 -11.44 -31.56
C GLY A 133 2.99 -11.10 -30.87
N ILE A 134 2.62 -11.76 -29.77
CA ILE A 134 1.40 -11.46 -29.01
C ILE A 134 1.70 -11.47 -27.51
N THR A 135 1.51 -10.32 -26.88
CA THR A 135 1.74 -10.11 -25.46
C THR A 135 0.51 -9.54 -24.79
N HIS A 136 0.22 -10.01 -23.59
CA HIS A 136 -0.84 -9.51 -22.74
C HIS A 136 -0.25 -8.71 -21.57
N ARG A 137 -0.81 -7.51 -21.34
CA ARG A 137 -0.42 -6.57 -20.29
C ARG A 137 -1.43 -6.56 -19.15
N TYR A 138 -0.96 -6.86 -17.96
CA TYR A 138 -1.75 -6.84 -16.74
C TYR A 138 -1.30 -5.70 -15.85
N ARG A 139 -2.22 -5.12 -15.09
CA ARG A 139 -1.88 -4.12 -14.06
C ARG A 139 -1.98 -4.75 -12.69
N LEU A 140 -0.85 -4.79 -11.99
CA LEU A 140 -0.83 -4.94 -10.54
C LEU A 140 -1.05 -3.56 -9.93
N VAL A 141 -2.13 -3.40 -9.18
CA VAL A 141 -2.48 -2.12 -8.56
C VAL A 141 -2.61 -2.31 -7.06
N VAL A 142 -1.94 -1.45 -6.30
CA VAL A 142 -2.10 -1.33 -4.85
C VAL A 142 -2.74 0.02 -4.57
N VAL A 143 -3.82 0.00 -3.79
CA VAL A 143 -4.55 1.22 -3.45
C VAL A 143 -4.40 1.48 -1.96
N MET A 144 -3.67 2.53 -1.60
CA MET A 144 -3.51 2.93 -0.21
C MET A 144 -4.49 4.07 0.10
N THR A 145 -5.53 3.77 0.88
CA THR A 145 -6.55 4.77 1.26
C THR A 145 -6.00 5.79 2.24
N GLU A 146 -6.63 6.98 2.33
CA GLU A 146 -6.23 7.97 3.34
C GLU A 146 -6.28 7.41 4.76
N GLU A 147 -7.27 6.57 5.08
CA GLU A 147 -7.38 5.91 6.38
C GLU A 147 -6.15 5.06 6.68
N GLN A 148 -5.70 4.28 5.70
CA GLN A 148 -4.50 3.43 5.84
C GLN A 148 -3.23 4.27 5.96
N GLN A 149 -3.13 5.39 5.21
CA GLN A 149 -2.02 6.33 5.37
C GLN A 149 -1.98 6.91 6.77
N ARG A 150 -3.12 7.37 7.30
CA ARG A 150 -3.21 7.90 8.66
C ARG A 150 -2.85 6.83 9.67
N ALA A 151 -3.37 5.61 9.51
CA ALA A 151 -3.08 4.50 10.41
C ALA A 151 -1.57 4.19 10.51
N LEU A 152 -0.82 4.31 9.42
CA LEU A 152 0.64 4.18 9.43
C LEU A 152 1.35 5.33 10.18
N LEU A 153 0.76 6.53 10.19
CA LEU A 153 1.30 7.71 10.86
C LEU A 153 0.90 7.81 12.35
N LEU A 154 -0.19 7.15 12.78
CA LEU A 154 -0.70 7.20 14.16
C LEU A 154 0.35 6.75 15.21
N PRO A 155 1.07 5.63 15.04
CA PRO A 155 2.12 5.22 16.00
C PRO A 155 3.24 6.25 16.09
N GLN A 156 3.66 6.84 14.97
CA GLN A 156 4.71 7.86 14.96
C GLN A 156 4.27 9.13 15.70
N ARG A 157 3.04 9.60 15.47
CA ARG A 157 2.51 10.77 16.18
C ARG A 157 2.49 10.57 17.69
N ASN A 158 2.00 9.42 18.15
CA ASN A 158 1.90 9.13 19.58
C ASN A 158 3.29 9.03 20.25
N LEU A 159 4.28 8.47 19.54
CA LEU A 159 5.66 8.43 20.02
C LEU A 159 6.25 9.83 20.20
N TRP A 160 6.05 10.74 19.24
CA TRP A 160 6.53 12.13 19.35
C TRP A 160 5.85 12.89 20.49
N LEU A 161 4.54 12.70 20.68
CA LEU A 161 3.82 13.28 21.83
C LEU A 161 4.36 12.76 23.17
N PHE A 162 4.67 11.46 23.24
CA PHE A 162 5.29 10.87 24.43
C PHE A 162 6.69 11.42 24.69
N ILE A 163 7.54 11.52 23.65
CA ILE A 163 8.89 12.11 23.76
C ILE A 163 8.80 13.56 24.24
N ALA A 164 7.90 14.36 23.66
CA ALA A 164 7.70 15.74 24.06
C ALA A 164 7.29 15.85 25.53
N LEU A 165 6.35 15.00 25.98
CA LEU A 165 5.93 14.95 27.39
C LEU A 165 7.10 14.63 28.33
N VAL A 166 7.92 13.63 28.01
CA VAL A 166 9.09 13.27 28.82
C VAL A 166 10.09 14.42 28.88
N LEU A 167 10.39 15.08 27.75
CA LEU A 167 11.28 16.23 27.71
C LEU A 167 10.74 17.41 28.53
N THR A 168 9.42 17.67 28.48
CA THR A 168 8.77 18.68 29.32
C THR A 168 8.91 18.35 30.81
N LEU A 169 8.68 17.09 31.21
CA LEU A 169 8.83 16.67 32.60
C LEU A 169 10.29 16.78 33.07
N LEU A 170 11.26 16.42 32.23
CA LEU A 170 12.68 16.58 32.53
C LEU A 170 13.08 18.06 32.66
N LEU A 171 12.53 18.93 31.81
CA LEU A 171 12.75 20.38 31.90
C LEU A 171 12.20 20.95 33.21
N VAL A 172 10.97 20.58 33.58
CA VAL A 172 10.34 21.00 34.84
C VAL A 172 11.18 20.49 36.02
N PHE A 173 11.62 19.23 35.99
CA PHE A 173 12.50 18.66 37.02
C PHE A 173 13.82 19.44 37.15
N ALA A 174 14.47 19.75 36.03
CA ALA A 174 15.71 20.54 36.01
C ALA A 174 15.50 21.95 36.60
N ILE A 175 14.38 22.61 36.27
CA ILE A 175 14.02 23.93 36.83
C ILE A 175 13.83 23.85 38.35
N VAL A 176 13.15 22.82 38.85
CA VAL A 176 12.94 22.62 40.30
C VAL A 176 14.27 22.39 41.02
N ILE A 177 15.16 21.55 40.48
CA ILE A 177 16.48 21.30 41.06
C ILE A 177 17.33 22.57 41.06
N LEU A 178 17.37 23.33 39.95
CA LEU A 178 18.08 24.61 39.89
C LEU A 178 17.49 25.65 40.86
N GLY A 179 16.17 25.72 40.98
CA GLY A 179 15.48 26.62 41.90
C GLY A 179 15.79 26.29 43.36
N GLY A 180 15.73 25.01 43.73
CA GLY A 180 16.09 24.53 45.07
C GLY A 180 17.56 24.81 45.41
N TYR A 181 18.47 24.57 44.47
CA TYR A 181 19.90 24.88 44.64
C TYR A 181 20.16 26.37 44.88
N ARG A 182 19.47 27.26 44.14
CA ARG A 182 19.58 28.72 44.33
C ARG A 182 19.00 29.18 45.66
N SER A 183 17.88 28.62 46.09
CA SER A 183 17.27 28.96 47.40
C SER A 183 18.19 28.60 48.56
N GLY A 184 18.79 27.40 48.53
CA GLY A 184 19.74 26.97 49.57
C GLY A 184 20.99 27.84 49.67
N GLN A 185 21.48 28.39 48.55
CA GLN A 185 22.60 29.35 48.58
C GLN A 185 22.23 30.72 49.17
N LEU A 186 20.98 31.16 49.03
CA LEU A 186 20.53 32.43 49.61
C LEU A 186 20.42 32.35 51.13
N GLU A 187 19.98 31.21 51.66
CA GLU A 187 19.93 30.95 53.11
C GLU A 187 21.33 30.77 53.72
N ALA A 188 22.30 30.26 52.96
CA ALA A 188 23.68 30.06 53.41
C ALA A 188 24.56 31.34 53.42
N LYS A 189 24.03 32.51 53.03
CA LYS A 189 24.79 33.77 53.18
C LYS A 189 24.97 34.08 54.67
N PRO A 190 26.21 34.19 55.19
CA PRO A 190 26.42 34.43 56.61
C PRO A 190 25.82 35.78 57.02
N VAL A 191 25.07 35.78 58.12
CA VAL A 191 24.67 37.01 58.82
C VAL A 191 25.95 37.77 59.15
N VAL A 192 26.14 38.92 58.50
CA VAL A 192 27.29 39.79 58.77
C VAL A 192 27.23 40.17 60.24
N ASN A 193 28.15 39.59 61.03
CA ASN A 193 28.31 39.89 62.44
C ASN A 193 28.83 41.33 62.55
N ARG A 194 27.92 42.30 62.71
CA ARG A 194 28.28 43.70 62.92
C ARG A 194 28.96 43.79 64.28
N ARG A 195 30.28 43.99 64.30
CA ARG A 195 30.98 44.37 65.54
C ARG A 195 30.35 45.66 66.08
N PRO A 196 30.13 45.79 67.40
CA PRO A 196 29.64 47.03 67.96
C PRO A 196 30.63 48.14 67.62
N VAL A 197 30.12 49.23 67.05
CA VAL A 197 30.89 50.44 66.78
C VAL A 197 31.29 51.01 68.13
N ASP A 198 32.59 51.08 68.38
CA ASP A 198 33.11 51.60 69.63
C ASP A 198 33.04 53.14 69.60
N LEU A 199 32.18 53.76 70.43
CA LEU A 199 31.89 55.20 70.37
C LEU A 199 32.72 56.04 71.37
N TRP A 200 33.74 55.47 72.01
CA TRP A 200 34.54 56.16 73.04
C TRP A 200 35.29 57.41 72.54
N HIS A 201 35.39 57.62 71.23
CA HIS A 201 36.04 58.80 70.64
C HIS A 201 35.17 60.06 70.66
N LEU A 202 33.89 59.97 71.02
CA LEU A 202 32.97 61.13 71.07
C LEU A 202 32.97 61.88 72.42
N PHE A 203 33.75 61.42 73.41
CA PHE A 203 33.78 62.00 74.77
C PHE A 203 35.13 62.63 75.14
N ARG A 204 35.79 63.35 74.22
CA ARG A 204 37.00 64.12 74.55
C ARG A 204 36.94 65.55 74.03
#